data_AF-A0A7J4SRF6-F1
#
_entry.id   AF-A0A7J4SRF6-F1
#
_cell.length_a   1.000
_cell.length_b   1.000
_cell.length_c   1.000
_cell.angle_alpha   90.00
_cell.angle_beta   90.00
_cell.angle_gamma   90.00
#
_symmetry.space_group_name_H-M   'P 1'
#
loop_
_entity.id
_entity.type
_entity.pdbx_description
1 polymer ?
#
loop_
_entity_poly.entity_id
_entity_poly.type
_entity_poly.pdbx_seq_one_letter_code
_entity_poly.pdbx_strand_id
1 'polypeptide(L)'
;IEDLLIKKGLEKAIDSRYAATVTRAPTVSQGNPFQVEVGLVFGGDLPSDGSVEVLRFANRVPLMYQQGGCLLTKGIESIDWRRYGLEQTGGKGVPKGPAAILVHLASTNVQFTSEAKEAVSENEEVLDELRRALFEVGRGLQGHRKRIGQREKSREKFDLINKILPEIASKSSSMLGRPEPDLSPIITKIMNAVFCEEEVIWDAKEKLARCSIKIYNYTARARAYTIIVKWPERDGVALVENERGGRKETLGLWAWRLDAINPGGMTEISFA
;
A
#
# COMPACT_ATOMS: atom_id res chain seq x y z
N ILE A 1 -20.92 8.90 1.25
CA ILE A 1 -20.58 7.67 0.51
C ILE A 1 -19.82 6.83 1.51
N GLU A 2 -20.36 5.70 1.97
CA GLU A 2 -19.70 4.90 3.00
C GLU A 2 -18.26 4.52 2.58
N ASP A 3 -17.34 4.46 3.55
CA ASP A 3 -15.91 4.18 3.35
C ASP A 3 -15.65 3.00 2.39
N LEU A 4 -16.43 1.92 2.53
CA LEU A 4 -16.30 0.71 1.73
C LEU A 4 -16.65 0.95 0.25
N LEU A 5 -17.63 1.81 -0.04
CA LEU A 5 -18.06 2.13 -1.40
C LEU A 5 -17.08 3.07 -2.09
N ILE A 6 -16.52 4.03 -1.36
CA ILE A 6 -15.45 4.90 -1.88
C ILE A 6 -14.25 4.03 -2.26
N LYS A 7 -13.83 3.13 -1.35
CA LYS A 7 -12.70 2.23 -1.59
C LYS A 7 -12.93 1.34 -2.81
N LYS A 8 -14.09 0.67 -2.89
CA LYS A 8 -14.43 -0.18 -4.04
C LYS A 8 -14.55 0.59 -5.35
N GLY A 9 -15.09 1.80 -5.31
CA GLY A 9 -15.21 2.68 -6.47
C GLY A 9 -13.84 3.08 -7.00
N LEU A 10 -12.94 3.49 -6.11
CA LEU A 10 -11.59 3.88 -6.46
C LEU A 10 -10.74 2.69 -6.93
N GLU A 11 -10.79 1.54 -6.25
CA GLU A 11 -10.08 0.31 -6.68
C GLU A 11 -10.55 -0.23 -8.03
N LYS A 12 -11.83 0.00 -8.41
CA LYS A 12 -12.37 -0.43 -9.70
C LYS A 12 -12.07 0.55 -10.83
N ALA A 13 -12.06 1.85 -10.53
CA ALA A 13 -11.82 2.90 -11.53
C ALA A 13 -10.34 3.11 -11.80
N ILE A 14 -9.48 2.87 -10.80
CA ILE A 14 -8.04 3.08 -10.87
C ILE A 14 -7.38 1.81 -10.34
N ASP A 15 -6.65 1.10 -11.21
CA ASP A 15 -5.74 0.05 -10.74
C ASP A 15 -4.72 0.73 -9.83
N SER A 16 -4.78 0.44 -8.54
CA SER A 16 -4.01 1.12 -7.51
C SER A 16 -3.42 0.12 -6.54
N ARG A 17 -2.17 0.34 -6.13
CA ARG A 17 -1.46 -0.53 -5.20
C ARG A 17 -1.88 -0.31 -3.75
N TYR A 18 -2.52 0.84 -3.49
CA TYR A 18 -2.97 1.25 -2.17
C TYR A 18 -4.17 2.19 -2.25
N ALA A 19 -5.15 1.96 -1.38
CA ALA A 19 -6.31 2.80 -1.19
C ALA A 19 -6.54 3.06 0.31
N ALA A 20 -6.79 4.32 0.66
CA ALA A 20 -7.18 4.76 2.00
C ALA A 20 -8.41 5.64 1.91
N THR A 21 -9.34 5.49 2.84
CA THR A 21 -10.56 6.29 2.92
C THR A 21 -10.79 6.71 4.36
N VAL A 22 -11.32 7.92 4.55
CA VAL A 22 -11.67 8.47 5.85
C VAL A 22 -13.02 9.16 5.71
N THR A 23 -13.99 8.70 6.49
CA THR A 23 -15.27 9.38 6.71
C THR A 23 -15.24 10.02 8.09
N ARG A 24 -15.29 11.36 8.13
CA ARG A 24 -15.33 12.11 9.40
C ARG A 24 -16.74 12.08 9.99
N ALA A 25 -16.84 12.26 11.31
CA ALA A 25 -18.14 12.45 11.95
C ALA A 25 -18.78 13.76 11.45
N PRO A 26 -20.12 13.82 11.31
CA PRO A 26 -20.79 15.05 10.93
C PRO A 26 -20.52 16.17 11.93
N THR A 27 -20.30 17.38 11.41
CA THR A 27 -20.10 18.62 12.16
C THR A 27 -21.08 19.67 11.65
N VAL A 28 -21.09 20.87 12.25
CA VAL A 28 -22.03 21.94 11.88
C VAL A 28 -21.25 23.16 11.45
N SER A 29 -21.70 23.79 10.37
CA SER A 29 -21.21 25.10 9.96
C SER A 29 -22.37 26.05 9.70
N GLN A 30 -22.35 27.23 10.31
CA GLN A 30 -23.40 28.25 10.17
C GLN A 30 -24.83 27.69 10.35
N GLY A 31 -25.01 26.76 11.30
CA GLY A 31 -26.29 26.10 11.57
C GLY A 31 -26.68 24.97 10.59
N ASN A 32 -25.85 24.67 9.59
CA ASN A 32 -26.08 23.57 8.65
C ASN A 32 -25.13 22.39 8.97
N PRO A 33 -25.65 21.18 9.19
CA PRO A 33 -24.81 20.01 9.38
C PRO A 33 -24.12 19.64 8.06
N PHE A 34 -22.84 19.30 8.15
CA PHE A 34 -22.04 18.82 7.03
C PHE A 34 -21.17 17.63 7.44
N GLN A 35 -20.73 16.86 6.46
CA GLN A 35 -19.83 15.73 6.63
C GLN A 35 -18.80 15.72 5.50
N VAL A 36 -17.56 15.41 5.86
CA VAL A 36 -16.45 15.32 4.90
C VAL A 36 -15.97 13.87 4.81
N GLU A 37 -15.79 13.43 3.57
CA GLU A 37 -15.23 12.13 3.23
C GLU A 37 -14.06 12.34 2.27
N VAL A 38 -12.96 11.64 2.52
CA VAL A 38 -11.75 11.73 1.70
C VAL A 38 -11.29 10.33 1.33
N GLY A 39 -10.99 10.14 0.05
CA GLY A 39 -10.32 8.96 -0.47
C GLY A 39 -8.96 9.32 -1.06
N LEU A 40 -7.98 8.45 -0.89
CA LEU A 40 -6.68 8.56 -1.53
C LEU A 40 -6.32 7.19 -2.12
N VAL A 41 -6.00 7.18 -3.41
CA VAL A 41 -5.35 6.03 -4.06
C VAL A 41 -3.95 6.38 -4.50
N PHE A 42 -3.07 5.38 -4.47
CA PHE A 42 -1.66 5.55 -4.80
C PHE A 42 -1.13 4.36 -5.61
N GLY A 43 -0.33 4.68 -6.64
CA GLY A 43 0.35 3.75 -7.52
C GLY A 43 -0.54 3.16 -8.62
N GLY A 44 -0.06 2.05 -9.20
CA GLY A 44 -0.70 1.37 -10.34
C GLY A 44 -0.41 2.10 -11.65
N ASP A 45 -1.42 2.33 -12.46
CA ASP A 45 -1.30 2.96 -13.79
C ASP A 45 -1.30 4.50 -13.75
N LEU A 46 -1.32 5.08 -12.54
CA LEU A 46 -1.28 6.53 -12.37
C LEU A 46 0.09 7.11 -12.78
N PRO A 47 0.13 8.22 -13.54
CA PRO A 47 1.38 8.83 -13.98
C PRO A 47 2.17 9.38 -12.79
N SER A 48 3.47 9.07 -12.74
CA SER A 48 4.33 9.45 -11.61
C SER A 48 4.88 10.88 -11.69
N ASP A 49 4.91 11.44 -12.90
CA ASP A 49 5.44 12.76 -13.24
C ASP A 49 4.34 13.85 -13.32
N GLY A 50 3.07 13.43 -13.30
CA GLY A 50 1.90 14.29 -13.38
C GLY A 50 1.48 14.92 -12.05
N SER A 51 0.59 15.92 -12.14
CA SER A 51 -0.15 16.40 -10.97
C SER A 51 -1.12 15.31 -10.51
N VAL A 52 -1.36 15.20 -9.21
CA VAL A 52 -2.33 14.23 -8.70
C VAL A 52 -3.71 14.51 -9.28
N GLU A 53 -4.46 13.45 -9.55
CA GLU A 53 -5.84 13.58 -10.01
C GLU A 53 -6.73 13.98 -8.82
N VAL A 54 -7.51 15.06 -8.98
CA VAL A 54 -8.36 15.60 -7.91
C VAL A 54 -9.83 15.41 -8.28
N LEU A 55 -10.51 14.52 -7.56
CA LEU A 55 -11.91 14.21 -7.75
C LEU A 55 -12.75 14.90 -6.68
N ARG A 56 -13.57 15.87 -7.07
CA ARG A 56 -14.36 16.68 -6.16
C ARG A 56 -15.83 16.33 -6.25
N PHE A 57 -16.47 16.14 -5.11
CA PHE A 57 -17.90 15.88 -5.03
C PHE A 57 -18.56 16.76 -3.98
N ALA A 58 -19.75 17.28 -4.30
CA ALA A 58 -20.63 17.93 -3.35
C ALA A 58 -22.01 17.25 -3.40
N ASN A 59 -22.52 16.77 -2.28
CA ASN A 59 -23.79 16.02 -2.20
C ASN A 59 -23.90 14.93 -3.29
N ARG A 60 -22.84 14.14 -3.47
CA ARG A 60 -22.69 13.08 -4.49
C ARG A 60 -22.66 13.55 -5.95
N VAL A 61 -22.65 14.85 -6.22
CA VAL A 61 -22.52 15.42 -7.57
C VAL A 61 -21.05 15.74 -7.85
N PRO A 62 -20.46 15.26 -8.96
CA PRO A 62 -19.09 15.59 -9.32
C PRO A 62 -18.96 17.05 -9.74
N LEU A 63 -17.91 17.72 -9.29
CA LEU A 63 -17.59 19.09 -9.63
C LEU A 63 -16.40 19.10 -10.60
N MET A 64 -16.67 19.29 -11.89
CA MET A 64 -15.66 19.14 -12.94
C MET A 64 -14.91 20.44 -13.23
N TYR A 65 -15.60 21.59 -13.18
CA TYR A 65 -15.01 22.87 -13.58
C TYR A 65 -14.56 23.73 -12.39
N GLN A 66 -13.83 24.81 -12.68
CA GLN A 66 -13.39 25.82 -11.70
C GLN A 66 -12.59 25.28 -10.50
N GLN A 67 -11.67 24.34 -10.75
CA GLN A 67 -10.88 23.70 -9.70
C GLN A 67 -10.10 24.71 -8.83
N GLY A 68 -9.50 25.75 -9.43
CA GLY A 68 -8.67 26.73 -8.69
C GLY A 68 -9.43 27.61 -7.69
N GLY A 69 -10.75 27.79 -7.88
CA GLY A 69 -11.59 28.57 -6.96
C GLY A 69 -12.23 27.74 -5.85
N CYS A 70 -12.22 26.42 -5.96
CA CYS A 70 -12.97 25.53 -5.09
C CYS A 70 -12.27 25.33 -3.74
N LEU A 71 -13.05 25.46 -2.66
CA LEU A 71 -12.61 25.16 -1.28
C LEU A 71 -11.96 23.78 -1.15
N LEU A 72 -12.52 22.76 -1.83
CA LEU A 72 -12.03 21.38 -1.73
C LEU A 72 -10.61 21.24 -2.28
N THR A 73 -10.32 21.92 -3.40
CA THR A 73 -8.97 21.99 -3.97
C THR A 73 -8.04 22.73 -3.03
N LYS A 74 -8.46 23.90 -2.53
CA LYS A 74 -7.66 24.69 -1.58
C LYS A 74 -7.31 23.90 -0.31
N GLY A 75 -8.22 23.04 0.14
CA GLY A 75 -7.95 22.08 1.22
C GLY A 75 -6.77 21.17 0.90
N ILE A 76 -6.74 20.57 -0.29
CA ILE A 76 -5.62 19.72 -0.76
C ILE A 76 -4.33 20.55 -0.89
N GLU A 77 -4.40 21.72 -1.51
CA GLU A 77 -3.23 22.59 -1.73
C GLU A 77 -2.61 23.10 -0.42
N SER A 78 -3.41 23.21 0.65
CA SER A 78 -2.97 23.71 1.95
C SER A 78 -2.10 22.73 2.75
N ILE A 79 -1.98 21.49 2.30
CA ILE A 79 -1.25 20.43 2.99
C ILE A 79 0.14 20.25 2.38
N ASP A 80 1.14 20.06 3.24
CA ASP A 80 2.51 19.75 2.86
C ASP A 80 2.67 18.25 2.55
N TRP A 81 2.29 17.85 1.33
CA TRP A 81 2.26 16.44 0.92
C TRP A 81 3.63 15.78 0.82
N ARG A 82 4.71 16.58 0.81
CA ARG A 82 6.10 16.08 0.87
C ARG A 82 6.36 15.20 2.07
N ARG A 83 5.70 15.50 3.20
CA ARG A 83 5.80 14.69 4.43
C ARG A 83 5.18 13.31 4.29
N TYR A 84 4.18 13.19 3.42
CA TYR A 84 3.46 11.96 3.12
C TYR A 84 4.01 11.24 1.88
N GLY A 85 4.99 11.86 1.22
CA GLY A 85 5.72 11.24 0.13
C GLY A 85 5.14 11.50 -1.26
N LEU A 86 4.44 12.61 -1.47
CA LEU A 86 4.21 13.14 -2.82
C LEU A 86 5.17 14.30 -3.08
N GLU A 87 5.37 14.65 -4.34
CA GLU A 87 6.18 15.80 -4.71
C GLU A 87 5.34 17.07 -4.68
N GLN A 88 5.90 18.20 -4.26
CA GLN A 88 5.18 19.47 -4.24
C GLN A 88 6.19 20.61 -4.34
N THR A 89 6.50 21.00 -5.57
CA THR A 89 7.51 22.03 -5.85
C THR A 89 7.08 23.36 -5.23
N GLY A 90 7.93 23.96 -4.38
CA GLY A 90 7.61 25.21 -3.69
C GLY A 90 6.62 25.09 -2.52
N GLY A 91 6.18 23.88 -2.16
CA GLY A 91 5.33 23.62 -0.99
C GLY A 91 3.94 24.28 -1.05
N LYS A 92 3.49 24.67 -2.26
CA LYS A 92 2.18 25.27 -2.53
C LYS A 92 1.57 24.63 -3.76
N GLY A 93 0.25 24.63 -3.83
CA GLY A 93 -0.51 24.09 -4.96
C GLY A 93 -0.71 22.58 -4.89
N VAL A 94 -1.30 22.02 -5.94
CA VAL A 94 -1.63 20.59 -6.02
C VAL A 94 -0.33 19.76 -6.08
N PRO A 95 -0.20 18.68 -5.28
CA PRO A 95 1.00 17.86 -5.33
C PRO A 95 1.10 17.08 -6.66
N LYS A 96 2.28 16.53 -6.92
CA LYS A 96 2.62 15.67 -8.04
C LYS A 96 2.94 14.26 -7.56
N GLY A 97 2.62 13.28 -8.38
CA GLY A 97 2.88 11.87 -8.12
C GLY A 97 1.74 10.96 -8.57
N PRO A 98 1.96 9.64 -8.49
CA PRO A 98 1.01 8.64 -8.96
C PRO A 98 -0.10 8.45 -7.92
N ALA A 99 -0.92 9.47 -7.72
CA ALA A 99 -2.01 9.46 -6.75
C ALA A 99 -3.27 10.14 -7.28
N ALA A 100 -4.42 9.67 -6.82
CA ALA A 100 -5.69 10.38 -6.98
C ALA A 100 -6.33 10.62 -5.62
N ILE A 101 -6.85 11.83 -5.42
CA ILE A 101 -7.45 12.28 -4.17
C ILE A 101 -8.91 12.61 -4.46
N LEU A 102 -9.80 11.86 -3.82
CA LEU A 102 -11.23 12.11 -3.81
C LEU A 102 -11.60 12.89 -2.56
N VAL A 103 -12.35 13.98 -2.74
CA VAL A 103 -12.92 14.76 -1.65
C VAL A 103 -14.41 14.90 -1.87
N HIS A 104 -15.20 14.53 -0.88
CA HIS A 104 -16.64 14.65 -0.88
C HIS A 104 -17.11 15.47 0.32
N LEU A 105 -17.93 16.49 0.03
CA LEU A 105 -18.63 17.29 1.02
C LEU A 105 -20.14 17.00 0.93
N ALA A 106 -20.72 16.53 2.01
CA ALA A 106 -22.17 16.41 2.16
C ALA A 106 -22.69 17.49 3.11
N SER A 107 -23.74 18.22 2.76
CA SER A 107 -24.40 19.19 3.63
C SER A 107 -25.84 19.40 3.19
N THR A 108 -26.72 19.78 4.12
CA THR A 108 -28.10 20.22 3.79
C THR A 108 -28.09 21.46 2.91
N ASN A 109 -27.08 22.32 3.10
CA ASN A 109 -26.88 23.54 2.32
C ASN A 109 -25.40 23.72 2.02
N VAL A 110 -25.00 23.44 0.77
CA VAL A 110 -23.63 23.67 0.30
C VAL A 110 -23.56 25.07 -0.32
N GLN A 111 -22.64 25.89 0.18
CA GLN A 111 -22.38 27.22 -0.35
C GLN A 111 -21.49 27.12 -1.60
N PHE A 112 -21.96 27.65 -2.73
CA PHE A 112 -21.25 27.64 -4.01
C PHE A 112 -20.80 29.04 -4.39
N THR A 113 -19.71 29.14 -5.16
CA THR A 113 -19.18 30.42 -5.65
C THR A 113 -20.06 31.07 -6.71
N SER A 114 -20.88 30.28 -7.41
CA SER A 114 -21.76 30.74 -8.49
C SER A 114 -23.01 29.88 -8.58
N GLU A 115 -24.04 30.38 -9.26
CA GLU A 115 -25.30 29.68 -9.51
C GLU A 115 -25.13 28.38 -10.31
N ALA A 116 -24.05 28.27 -11.09
CA ALA A 116 -23.70 27.07 -11.84
C ALA A 116 -23.28 25.89 -10.94
N LYS A 117 -23.02 26.13 -9.65
CA LYS A 117 -22.66 25.12 -8.64
C LYS A 117 -21.41 24.30 -8.97
N GLU A 118 -20.45 24.89 -9.65
CA GLU A 118 -19.20 24.23 -10.08
C GLU A 118 -18.08 24.21 -9.03
N ALA A 119 -18.13 25.12 -8.06
CA ALA A 119 -17.11 25.23 -7.01
C ALA A 119 -17.75 25.61 -5.67
N VAL A 120 -17.27 24.96 -4.61
CA VAL A 120 -17.67 25.24 -3.22
C VAL A 120 -16.98 26.52 -2.77
N SER A 121 -17.72 27.44 -2.17
CA SER A 121 -17.21 28.72 -1.67
C SER A 121 -16.34 28.54 -0.44
N GLU A 122 -15.57 29.57 -0.09
CA GLU A 122 -14.72 29.54 1.10
C GLU A 122 -15.54 29.46 2.39
N ASN A 123 -15.14 28.54 3.28
CA ASN A 123 -15.71 28.37 4.61
C ASN A 123 -14.61 27.75 5.51
N GLU A 124 -14.22 28.45 6.57
CA GLU A 124 -13.11 28.04 7.44
C GLU A 124 -13.41 26.75 8.24
N GLU A 125 -14.63 26.60 8.74
CA GLU A 125 -15.05 25.43 9.52
C GLU A 125 -14.99 24.15 8.66
N VAL A 126 -15.46 24.26 7.41
CA VAL A 126 -15.38 23.16 6.43
C VAL A 126 -13.93 22.90 6.01
N LEU A 127 -13.12 23.95 5.82
CA LEU A 127 -11.70 23.83 5.45
C LEU A 127 -10.91 23.07 6.51
N ASP A 128 -11.10 23.42 7.78
CA ASP A 128 -10.36 22.82 8.88
C ASP A 128 -10.75 21.35 9.09
N GLU A 129 -12.03 21.01 8.94
CA GLU A 129 -12.48 19.62 9.01
C GLU A 129 -11.97 18.80 7.80
N LEU A 130 -11.95 19.41 6.61
CA LEU A 130 -11.35 18.81 5.42
C LEU A 130 -9.84 18.55 5.60
N ARG A 131 -9.10 19.51 6.17
CA ARG A 131 -7.67 19.33 6.47
C ARG A 131 -7.44 18.17 7.42
N ARG A 132 -8.27 18.03 8.47
CA ARG A 132 -8.18 16.90 9.41
C ARG A 132 -8.35 15.56 8.70
N ALA A 133 -9.34 15.45 7.82
CA ALA A 133 -9.56 14.23 7.02
C ALA A 133 -8.37 13.93 6.08
N LEU A 134 -7.86 14.95 5.40
CA LEU A 134 -6.71 14.82 4.50
C LEU A 134 -5.41 14.44 5.23
N PHE A 135 -5.18 14.96 6.44
CA PHE A 135 -4.04 14.54 7.27
C PHE A 135 -4.12 13.06 7.66
N GLU A 136 -5.32 12.54 7.89
CA GLU A 136 -5.52 11.14 8.26
C GLU A 136 -5.19 10.19 7.10
N VAL A 137 -5.69 10.48 5.89
CA VAL A 137 -5.29 9.71 4.69
C VAL A 137 -3.81 9.87 4.36
N GLY A 138 -3.24 11.07 4.55
CA GLY A 138 -1.82 11.33 4.35
C GLY A 138 -0.93 10.50 5.27
N ARG A 139 -1.29 10.37 6.56
CA ARG A 139 -0.58 9.47 7.49
C ARG A 139 -0.67 8.00 7.06
N GLY A 140 -1.83 7.58 6.54
CA GLY A 140 -2.01 6.24 5.95
C GLY A 140 -1.02 5.98 4.81
N LEU A 141 -0.93 6.91 3.87
CA LEU A 141 0.01 6.85 2.74
C LEU A 141 1.47 6.79 3.21
N GLN A 142 1.85 7.62 4.19
CA GLN A 142 3.20 7.62 4.74
C GLN A 142 3.57 6.27 5.36
N GLY A 143 2.65 5.66 6.12
CA GLY A 143 2.83 4.33 6.69
C GLY A 143 3.02 3.26 5.61
N HIS A 144 2.22 3.30 4.55
CA HIS A 144 2.34 2.39 3.41
C HIS A 144 3.70 2.52 2.71
N ARG A 145 4.11 3.75 2.36
CA ARG A 145 5.43 4.01 1.72
C ARG A 145 6.58 3.58 2.61
N LYS A 146 6.52 3.85 3.92
CA LYS A 146 7.56 3.43 4.87
C LYS A 146 7.69 1.90 4.90
N ARG A 147 6.58 1.18 4.89
CA ARG A 147 6.57 -0.29 4.87
C ARG A 147 7.17 -0.85 3.58
N ILE A 148 6.87 -0.24 2.43
CA ILE A 148 7.48 -0.62 1.14
C ILE A 148 8.98 -0.36 1.15
N GLY A 149 9.42 0.86 1.48
CA GLY A 149 10.85 1.20 1.48
C GLY A 149 11.66 0.40 2.49
N GLN A 150 11.06 0.00 3.62
CA GLN A 150 11.70 -0.93 4.56
C GLN A 150 11.85 -2.34 3.98
N ARG A 151 10.84 -2.85 3.24
CA ARG A 151 10.89 -4.16 2.56
C ARG A 151 11.98 -4.16 1.49
N GLU A 152 12.06 -3.10 0.68
CA GLU A 152 13.07 -2.96 -0.38
C GLU A 152 14.49 -2.89 0.20
N LYS A 153 14.75 -2.01 1.17
CA LYS A 153 16.07 -1.93 1.83
C LYS A 153 16.48 -3.25 2.48
N SER A 154 15.53 -3.97 3.07
CA SER A 154 15.80 -5.27 3.69
C SER A 154 16.14 -6.33 2.63
N ARG A 155 15.48 -6.29 1.46
CA ARG A 155 15.77 -7.14 0.31
C ARG A 155 17.14 -6.82 -0.31
N GLU A 156 17.44 -5.54 -0.56
CA GLU A 156 18.75 -5.11 -1.07
C GLU A 156 19.88 -5.55 -0.14
N LYS A 157 19.68 -5.37 1.18
CA LYS A 157 20.61 -5.82 2.20
C LYS A 157 20.82 -7.35 2.14
N PHE A 158 19.74 -8.12 1.95
CA PHE A 158 19.79 -9.58 1.81
C PHE A 158 20.57 -10.00 0.56
N ASP A 159 20.25 -9.44 -0.60
CA ASP A 159 20.91 -9.75 -1.88
C ASP A 159 22.40 -9.41 -1.83
N LEU A 160 22.75 -8.28 -1.20
CA LEU A 160 24.14 -7.86 -1.02
C LEU A 160 24.90 -8.83 -0.12
N ILE A 161 24.30 -9.24 1.01
CA ILE A 161 24.92 -10.14 1.98
C ILE A 161 25.16 -11.52 1.38
N ASN A 162 24.19 -12.09 0.65
CA ASN A 162 24.33 -13.40 0.03
C ASN A 162 25.40 -13.44 -1.07
N LYS A 163 25.68 -12.31 -1.72
CA LYS A 163 26.76 -12.20 -2.70
C LYS A 163 28.12 -11.96 -2.05
N ILE A 164 28.19 -11.02 -1.11
CA ILE A 164 29.47 -10.54 -0.56
C ILE A 164 30.04 -11.49 0.50
N LEU A 165 29.23 -12.01 1.43
CA LEU A 165 29.76 -12.82 2.53
C LEU A 165 30.48 -14.10 2.05
N PRO A 166 29.94 -14.88 1.10
CA PRO A 166 30.63 -16.05 0.56
C PRO A 166 31.95 -15.70 -0.12
N GLU A 167 32.00 -14.60 -0.88
CA GLU A 167 33.24 -14.15 -1.51
C GLU A 167 34.32 -13.75 -0.48
N ILE A 168 33.94 -13.04 0.58
CA ILE A 168 34.87 -12.67 1.65
C ILE A 168 35.38 -13.93 2.36
N ALA A 169 34.48 -14.87 2.66
CA ALA A 169 34.80 -16.12 3.33
C ALA A 169 35.81 -16.94 2.52
N SER A 170 35.54 -17.12 1.22
CA SER A 170 36.39 -17.88 0.31
C SER A 170 37.77 -17.25 0.11
N LYS A 171 37.83 -15.92 -0.13
CA LYS A 171 39.10 -15.20 -0.27
C LYS A 171 39.93 -15.24 1.01
N SER A 172 39.31 -15.05 2.17
CA SER A 172 39.98 -15.07 3.47
C SER A 172 40.47 -16.47 3.85
N SER A 173 39.66 -17.50 3.57
CA SER A 173 40.00 -18.92 3.70
C SER A 173 41.20 -19.29 2.83
N SER A 174 41.20 -18.87 1.56
CA SER A 174 42.30 -19.08 0.62
C SER A 174 43.60 -18.39 1.04
N MET A 175 43.54 -17.12 1.49
CA MET A 175 44.72 -16.40 1.97
C MET A 175 45.35 -17.02 3.23
N LEU A 176 44.53 -17.57 4.13
CA LEU A 176 44.97 -18.14 5.40
C LEU A 176 45.18 -19.66 5.36
N GLY A 177 44.83 -20.33 4.25
CA GLY A 177 44.88 -21.79 4.10
C GLY A 177 43.97 -22.55 5.09
N ARG A 178 42.85 -21.93 5.51
CA ARG A 178 41.90 -22.50 6.50
C ARG A 178 40.59 -22.90 5.84
N PRO A 179 39.81 -23.85 6.39
CA PRO A 179 38.48 -24.16 5.84
C PRO A 179 37.54 -22.96 5.92
N GLU A 180 36.57 -22.90 5.00
CA GLU A 180 35.56 -21.85 4.99
C GLU A 180 34.68 -21.92 6.26
N PRO A 181 34.45 -20.78 6.94
CA PRO A 181 33.59 -20.74 8.12
C PRO A 181 32.11 -20.88 7.75
N ASP A 182 31.31 -21.48 8.63
CA ASP A 182 29.85 -21.46 8.49
C ASP A 182 29.31 -20.03 8.62
N LEU A 183 28.69 -19.53 7.55
CA LEU A 183 28.15 -18.18 7.46
C LEU A 183 26.75 -18.05 8.04
N SER A 184 26.04 -19.16 8.25
CA SER A 184 24.65 -19.18 8.72
C SER A 184 24.42 -18.38 10.01
N PRO A 185 25.29 -18.48 11.03
CA PRO A 185 25.14 -17.71 12.27
C PRO A 185 25.37 -16.20 12.07
N ILE A 186 26.25 -15.82 11.14
CA ILE A 186 26.58 -14.43 10.85
C ILE A 186 25.43 -13.77 10.08
N ILE A 187 24.92 -14.45 9.06
CA ILE A 187 23.75 -14.01 8.28
C ILE A 187 22.55 -13.83 9.21
N THR A 188 22.29 -14.79 10.09
CA THR A 188 21.21 -14.71 11.08
C THR A 188 21.36 -13.50 12.00
N LYS A 189 22.56 -13.21 12.50
CA LYS A 189 22.81 -12.03 13.36
C LYS A 189 22.60 -10.70 12.63
N ILE A 190 23.02 -10.61 11.37
CA ILE A 190 22.92 -9.37 10.59
C ILE A 190 21.47 -9.10 10.18
N MET A 191 20.71 -10.14 9.84
CA MET A 191 19.36 -10.02 9.32
C MET A 191 18.30 -9.95 10.43
N ASN A 192 18.38 -10.81 11.46
CA ASN A 192 17.44 -10.92 12.57
C ASN A 192 15.96 -10.77 12.17
N ALA A 193 15.58 -11.36 11.03
CA ALA A 193 14.27 -11.20 10.42
C ALA A 193 13.89 -12.45 9.61
N VAL A 194 12.63 -12.53 9.25
CA VAL A 194 12.08 -13.61 8.42
C VAL A 194 11.91 -13.08 7.02
N PHE A 195 12.43 -13.81 6.04
CA PHE A 195 12.32 -13.46 4.63
C PHE A 195 11.34 -14.40 3.96
N CYS A 196 10.51 -13.83 3.09
CA CYS A 196 9.54 -14.55 2.28
C CYS A 196 9.76 -14.10 0.85
N GLU A 197 10.17 -15.03 0.00
CA GLU A 197 10.29 -14.85 -1.44
C GLU A 197 9.11 -15.53 -2.09
N GLU A 198 8.46 -14.83 -3.02
CA GLU A 198 7.33 -15.33 -3.79
C GLU A 198 7.71 -15.28 -5.27
N GLU A 199 7.48 -16.39 -5.96
CA GLU A 199 7.72 -16.52 -7.39
C GLU A 199 6.45 -17.07 -8.03
N VAL A 200 5.95 -16.39 -9.07
CA VAL A 200 4.75 -16.77 -9.79
C VAL A 200 5.10 -16.90 -11.26
N ILE A 201 4.91 -18.09 -11.81
CA ILE A 201 5.22 -18.44 -13.20
C ILE A 201 3.92 -18.89 -13.87
N TRP A 202 3.56 -18.23 -14.96
CA TRP A 202 2.45 -18.64 -15.80
C TRP A 202 2.90 -19.72 -16.78
N ASP A 203 2.35 -20.94 -16.65
CA ASP A 203 2.56 -22.01 -17.61
C ASP A 203 1.48 -21.95 -18.70
N ALA A 204 1.86 -21.47 -19.89
CA ALA A 204 0.94 -21.33 -21.01
C ALA A 204 0.44 -22.68 -21.58
N LYS A 205 1.15 -23.79 -21.34
CA LYS A 205 0.76 -25.11 -21.87
C LYS A 205 -0.34 -25.73 -21.02
N GLU A 206 -0.15 -25.70 -19.71
CA GLU A 206 -1.10 -26.29 -18.74
C GLU A 206 -2.17 -25.29 -18.30
N LYS A 207 -2.01 -24.00 -18.63
CA LYS A 207 -2.87 -22.88 -18.20
C LYS A 207 -2.95 -22.77 -16.67
N LEU A 208 -1.82 -23.03 -16.00
CA LEU A 208 -1.67 -23.01 -14.55
C LEU A 208 -0.76 -21.85 -14.12
N ALA A 209 -1.07 -21.25 -12.97
CA ALA A 209 -0.25 -20.21 -12.36
C ALA A 209 0.56 -20.82 -11.21
N ARG A 210 1.74 -21.38 -11.52
CA ARG A 210 2.60 -22.00 -10.51
C ARG A 210 3.18 -20.95 -9.58
N CYS A 211 2.91 -21.09 -8.30
CA CYS A 211 3.37 -20.23 -7.23
C CYS A 211 4.31 -21.01 -6.30
N SER A 212 5.51 -20.47 -6.08
CA SER A 212 6.42 -20.93 -5.03
C SER A 212 6.63 -19.82 -4.00
N ILE A 213 6.50 -20.17 -2.73
CA ILE A 213 6.75 -19.28 -1.59
C ILE A 213 7.86 -19.91 -0.74
N LYS A 214 9.04 -19.29 -0.74
CA LYS A 214 10.21 -19.70 0.04
C LYS A 214 10.35 -18.82 1.27
N ILE A 215 10.41 -19.43 2.44
CA ILE A 215 10.46 -18.73 3.72
C ILE A 215 11.76 -19.09 4.42
N TYR A 216 12.55 -18.08 4.75
CA TYR A 216 13.82 -18.21 5.45
C TYR A 216 13.70 -17.61 6.84
N ASN A 217 14.09 -18.38 7.86
CA ASN A 217 14.13 -17.87 9.23
C ASN A 217 15.54 -17.43 9.61
N TYR A 218 15.86 -16.15 9.44
CA TYR A 218 17.12 -15.57 9.94
C TYR A 218 16.97 -14.92 11.32
N THR A 219 16.06 -15.41 12.16
CA THR A 219 15.96 -15.00 13.57
C THR A 219 16.74 -15.95 14.47
N ALA A 220 17.12 -15.50 15.67
CA ALA A 220 17.92 -16.29 16.61
C ALA A 220 17.19 -17.52 17.21
N ARG A 221 15.90 -17.72 16.94
CA ARG A 221 15.10 -18.81 17.53
C ARG A 221 14.29 -19.53 16.45
N ALA A 222 14.05 -20.82 16.67
CA ALA A 222 13.08 -21.56 15.88
C ALA A 222 11.67 -20.98 16.08
N ARG A 223 10.92 -20.80 15.00
CA ARG A 223 9.58 -20.19 15.03
C ARG A 223 8.68 -20.90 14.04
N ALA A 224 7.45 -21.20 14.48
CA ALA A 224 6.38 -21.67 13.61
C ALA A 224 5.66 -20.45 13.02
N TYR A 225 5.20 -20.58 11.77
CA TYR A 225 4.55 -19.49 11.04
C TYR A 225 3.22 -19.95 10.45
N THR A 226 2.28 -19.03 10.32
CA THR A 226 1.08 -19.23 9.49
C THR A 226 1.17 -18.25 8.34
N ILE A 227 1.15 -18.78 7.12
CA ILE A 227 1.22 -18.00 5.89
C ILE A 227 -0.17 -17.91 5.31
N ILE A 228 -0.61 -16.69 5.02
CA ILE A 228 -1.91 -16.41 4.42
C ILE A 228 -1.65 -15.81 3.05
N VAL A 229 -2.18 -16.45 2.02
CA VAL A 229 -2.10 -15.99 0.64
C VAL A 229 -3.48 -15.55 0.20
N LYS A 230 -3.52 -14.42 -0.50
CA LYS A 230 -4.71 -13.97 -1.23
C LYS A 230 -4.67 -14.60 -2.63
N TRP A 231 -5.61 -15.47 -2.92
CA TRP A 231 -5.71 -16.15 -4.22
C TRP A 231 -6.98 -15.69 -4.95
N PRO A 232 -6.99 -15.70 -6.29
CA PRO A 232 -8.08 -15.15 -7.09
C PRO A 232 -9.28 -16.12 -7.15
N GLU A 233 -9.98 -16.28 -6.03
CA GLU A 233 -11.16 -17.13 -5.93
C GLU A 233 -12.29 -16.65 -6.87
N ARG A 234 -12.59 -17.44 -7.92
CA ARG A 234 -13.63 -17.21 -8.93
C ARG A 234 -14.15 -18.56 -9.45
N ASP A 235 -15.34 -18.56 -10.04
CA ASP A 235 -15.88 -19.75 -10.71
C ASP A 235 -14.93 -20.24 -11.81
N GLY A 236 -14.53 -21.52 -11.72
CA GLY A 236 -13.57 -22.15 -12.63
C GLY A 236 -12.10 -22.04 -12.21
N VAL A 237 -11.79 -21.37 -11.10
CA VAL A 237 -10.43 -21.30 -10.54
C VAL A 237 -10.35 -22.21 -9.32
N ALA A 238 -9.47 -23.20 -9.36
CA ALA A 238 -9.22 -24.13 -8.28
C ALA A 238 -7.72 -24.15 -7.96
N LEU A 239 -7.40 -24.27 -6.67
CA LEU A 239 -6.03 -24.46 -6.22
C LEU A 239 -5.63 -25.91 -6.45
N VAL A 240 -4.61 -26.16 -7.27
CA VAL A 240 -4.08 -27.47 -7.63
C VAL A 240 -2.61 -27.58 -7.25
N GLU A 241 -2.01 -28.77 -7.36
CA GLU A 241 -0.59 -29.02 -7.03
C GLU A 241 -0.15 -28.56 -5.61
N ASN A 242 -1.09 -28.51 -4.64
CA ASN A 242 -0.84 -28.04 -3.28
C ASN A 242 -0.61 -29.19 -2.29
N GLU A 243 0.58 -29.78 -2.33
CA GLU A 243 0.93 -30.97 -1.53
C GLU A 243 0.91 -30.70 -0.01
N ARG A 244 1.17 -29.47 0.41
CA ARG A 244 1.13 -29.07 1.83
C ARG A 244 -0.30 -28.89 2.38
N GLY A 245 -1.31 -28.89 1.51
CA GLY A 245 -2.70 -28.69 1.89
C GLY A 245 -2.97 -27.29 2.45
N GLY A 246 -3.29 -27.17 3.73
CA GLY A 246 -3.76 -25.91 4.31
C GLY A 246 -5.27 -25.77 4.26
N ARG A 247 -5.77 -24.60 4.65
CA ARG A 247 -7.19 -24.37 4.87
C ARG A 247 -7.64 -23.03 4.32
N LYS A 248 -8.86 -23.01 3.78
CA LYS A 248 -9.58 -21.78 3.48
C LYS A 248 -10.01 -21.14 4.80
N GLU A 249 -9.57 -19.90 5.05
CA GLU A 249 -10.00 -19.12 6.23
C GLU A 249 -11.26 -18.31 5.92
N THR A 250 -11.28 -17.65 4.77
CA THR A 250 -12.37 -16.77 4.30
C THR A 250 -12.30 -16.68 2.77
N LEU A 251 -13.32 -16.10 2.14
CA LEU A 251 -13.33 -15.85 0.69
C LEU A 251 -12.04 -15.17 0.21
N GLY A 252 -11.35 -15.81 -0.74
CA GLY A 252 -10.12 -15.34 -1.35
C GLY A 252 -8.87 -15.50 -0.49
N LEU A 253 -8.93 -16.13 0.69
CA LEU A 253 -7.79 -16.32 1.60
C LEU A 253 -7.54 -17.80 1.90
N TRP A 254 -6.32 -18.25 1.60
CA TRP A 254 -5.84 -19.60 1.92
C TRP A 254 -4.69 -19.53 2.91
N ALA A 255 -4.68 -20.43 3.90
CA ALA A 255 -3.70 -20.42 4.97
C ALA A 255 -2.97 -21.77 5.10
N TRP A 256 -1.64 -21.71 5.21
CA TRP A 256 -0.78 -22.84 5.57
C TRP A 256 -0.18 -22.63 6.95
N ARG A 257 -0.25 -23.65 7.81
CA ARG A 257 0.51 -23.70 9.05
C ARG A 257 1.83 -24.40 8.77
N LEU A 258 2.92 -23.75 9.12
CA LEU A 258 4.27 -24.25 8.96
C LEU A 258 4.83 -24.66 10.32
N ASP A 259 5.53 -25.78 10.33
CA ASP A 259 6.30 -26.22 11.48
C ASP A 259 7.41 -25.21 11.83
N ALA A 260 8.01 -25.42 12.99
CA ALA A 260 9.07 -24.54 13.47
C ALA A 260 10.29 -24.58 12.54
N ILE A 261 10.56 -23.46 11.87
CA ILE A 261 11.74 -23.30 11.01
C ILE A 261 12.91 -22.94 11.93
N ASN A 262 13.99 -23.71 11.91
CA ASN A 262 15.20 -23.42 12.67
C ASN A 262 15.92 -22.15 12.19
N PRO A 263 16.74 -21.48 13.02
CA PRO A 263 17.60 -20.38 12.57
C PRO A 263 18.48 -20.77 11.37
N GLY A 264 18.48 -19.93 10.33
CA GLY A 264 19.14 -20.22 9.04
C GLY A 264 18.42 -21.25 8.17
N GLY A 265 17.33 -21.85 8.66
CA GLY A 265 16.52 -22.82 7.94
C GLY A 265 15.57 -22.18 6.93
N MET A 266 15.12 -23.00 5.97
CA MET A 266 14.22 -22.62 4.90
C MET A 266 13.05 -23.61 4.79
N THR A 267 11.90 -23.13 4.33
CA THR A 267 10.72 -23.93 4.05
C THR A 267 10.03 -23.37 2.81
N GLU A 268 9.68 -24.25 1.87
CA GLU A 268 9.04 -23.88 0.61
C GLU A 268 7.61 -24.42 0.53
N ILE A 269 6.67 -23.56 0.11
CA ILE A 269 5.28 -23.92 -0.22
C ILE A 269 5.13 -23.77 -1.73
N SER A 270 4.73 -24.84 -2.42
CA SER A 270 4.39 -24.84 -3.84
C SER A 270 2.91 -25.14 -4.04
N PHE A 271 2.25 -24.42 -4.94
CA PHE A 271 0.86 -24.63 -5.37
C PHE A 271 0.64 -24.00 -6.76
N ALA A 272 -0.45 -24.35 -7.43
CA ALA A 272 -0.81 -23.84 -8.76
C ALA A 272 -2.29 -23.47 -8.91
#